data_AF-A0A547NZV4-F1
#
_entry.id   AF-A0A547NZV4-F1
#
_cell.length_a   1.000
_cell.length_b   1.000
_cell.length_c   1.000
_cell.angle_alpha   90.00
_cell.angle_beta   90.00
_cell.angle_gamma   90.00
#
_symmetry.space_group_name_H-M   'P 1'
#
loop_
_entity.id
_entity.type
_entity.pdbx_description
1 polymer ?
#
loop_
_entity_poly.entity_id
_entity_poly.type
_entity_poly.pdbx_seq_one_letter_code
_entity_poly.pdbx_strand_id
1 'polypeptide(L)'
;MRILLAAALVCGFVTTAHAGMSVSVDWGPTKKCFDSKSPPMTLAGVPAGTVKLDIRMSDLDAPDFSHGGGKVAYSGASLPYGAFSYRGPCPPSPHTYLFTVKALDAAGKTIGTAKARKRFP
;
A
#
# COMPACT_ATOMS: atom_id res chain seq x y z
N MET A 1 -40.81 -50.20 -12.73
CA MET A 1 -39.89 -49.79 -11.64
C MET A 1 -38.49 -49.60 -12.22
N ARG A 2 -38.10 -48.38 -12.59
CA ARG A 2 -36.71 -48.03 -12.94
C ARG A 2 -36.46 -46.64 -12.38
N ILE A 3 -35.77 -46.61 -11.24
CA ILE A 3 -35.42 -45.40 -10.49
C ILE A 3 -34.19 -44.80 -11.17
N LEU A 4 -34.31 -43.58 -11.70
CA LEU A 4 -33.18 -42.80 -12.20
C LEU A 4 -32.63 -41.99 -11.02
N LEU A 5 -31.41 -42.30 -10.57
CA LEU A 5 -30.67 -41.44 -9.63
C LEU A 5 -30.11 -40.23 -10.38
N ALA A 6 -30.60 -39.04 -10.06
CA ALA A 6 -29.96 -37.79 -10.44
C ALA A 6 -28.91 -37.44 -9.37
N ALA A 7 -27.63 -37.54 -9.73
CA ALA A 7 -26.53 -37.03 -8.91
C ALA A 7 -26.45 -35.50 -9.08
N ALA A 8 -26.95 -34.76 -8.10
CA ALA A 8 -26.80 -33.31 -8.06
C ALA A 8 -25.36 -32.95 -7.63
N LEU A 9 -24.56 -32.50 -8.60
CA LEU A 9 -23.22 -31.97 -8.36
C LEU A 9 -23.34 -30.57 -7.73
N VAL A 10 -23.23 -30.49 -6.41
CA VAL A 10 -23.18 -29.21 -5.69
C VAL A 10 -21.81 -28.60 -5.91
N CYS A 11 -21.72 -27.62 -6.81
CA CYS A 11 -20.55 -26.77 -6.97
C CYS A 11 -20.47 -25.83 -5.75
N GLY A 12 -19.62 -26.14 -4.78
CA GLY A 12 -19.32 -25.26 -3.66
C GLY A 12 -18.55 -24.03 -4.16
N PHE A 13 -19.14 -22.84 -4.02
CA PHE A 13 -18.43 -21.59 -4.23
C PHE A 13 -17.42 -21.41 -3.09
N VAL A 14 -16.14 -21.65 -3.38
CA VAL A 14 -15.05 -21.21 -2.51
C VAL A 14 -14.94 -19.69 -2.63
N THR A 15 -15.51 -18.97 -1.67
CA THR A 15 -15.22 -17.55 -1.48
C THR A 15 -13.79 -17.43 -0.99
N THR A 16 -12.85 -17.10 -1.88
CA THR A 16 -11.51 -16.69 -1.46
C THR A 16 -11.66 -15.42 -0.64
N ALA A 17 -11.43 -15.52 0.68
CA ALA A 17 -11.30 -14.34 1.51
C ALA A 17 -10.14 -13.51 0.95
N HIS A 18 -10.43 -12.39 0.32
CA HIS A 18 -9.39 -11.48 -0.15
C HIS A 18 -8.68 -10.96 1.11
N ALA A 19 -7.42 -11.37 1.32
CA ALA A 19 -6.59 -10.77 2.34
C ALA A 19 -6.56 -9.26 2.09
N GLY A 20 -6.85 -8.46 3.12
CA GLY A 20 -6.87 -7.01 2.99
C GLY A 20 -5.54 -6.48 2.45
N MET A 21 -5.61 -5.44 1.63
CA MET A 21 -4.44 -4.77 1.07
C MET A 21 -3.45 -4.39 2.18
N SER A 22 -2.17 -4.73 2.01
CA SER A 22 -1.11 -4.40 2.95
C SER A 22 0.06 -3.71 2.23
N VAL A 23 0.86 -2.99 3.01
CA VAL A 23 2.09 -2.33 2.56
C VAL A 23 3.19 -2.57 3.57
N SER A 24 4.36 -2.92 3.08
CA SER A 24 5.61 -3.02 3.84
C SER A 24 6.55 -1.93 3.38
N VAL A 25 7.19 -1.25 4.34
CA VAL A 25 8.14 -0.16 4.07
C VAL A 25 9.48 -0.51 4.67
N ASP A 26 10.52 -0.41 3.86
CA ASP A 26 11.91 -0.50 4.27
C ASP A 26 12.60 0.84 4.03
N TRP A 27 13.40 1.31 4.99
CA TRP A 27 14.16 2.53 4.78
C TRP A 27 15.24 2.33 3.71
N GLY A 28 15.83 1.13 3.60
CA GLY A 28 16.81 0.77 2.59
C GLY A 28 17.86 1.87 2.40
N PRO A 29 18.00 2.45 1.19
CA PRO A 29 19.00 3.48 0.89
C PRO A 29 18.61 4.91 1.32
N THR A 30 17.50 5.09 2.03
CA THR A 30 17.00 6.42 2.45
C THR A 30 18.05 7.14 3.30
N LYS A 31 18.49 8.32 2.86
CA LYS A 31 19.46 9.11 3.61
C LYS A 31 18.77 9.90 4.72
N LYS A 32 19.53 10.19 5.78
CA LYS A 32 19.10 11.15 6.79
C LYS A 32 19.00 12.54 6.18
N CYS A 33 18.01 13.29 6.66
CA CYS A 33 17.77 14.69 6.36
C CYS A 33 17.42 15.02 4.92
N PHE A 34 16.10 15.04 4.67
CA PHE A 34 15.47 15.54 3.45
C PHE A 34 15.92 14.86 2.16
N ASP A 35 16.21 13.55 2.21
CA ASP A 35 16.30 12.77 0.98
C ASP A 35 15.01 12.98 0.16
N SER A 36 15.17 13.25 -1.13
CA SER A 36 14.05 13.51 -2.04
C SER A 36 13.49 12.23 -2.66
N LYS A 37 14.12 11.08 -2.40
CA LYS A 37 13.70 9.78 -2.92
C LYS A 37 12.95 9.00 -1.86
N SER A 38 11.69 8.67 -2.15
CA SER A 38 10.84 7.86 -1.27
C SER A 38 11.45 6.48 -0.98
N PRO A 39 11.27 5.92 0.24
CA PRO A 39 11.73 4.58 0.55
C PRO A 39 11.09 3.53 -0.37
N PRO A 40 11.77 2.41 -0.65
CA PRO A 40 11.15 1.28 -1.34
C PRO A 40 9.99 0.71 -0.53
N MET A 41 8.94 0.27 -1.22
CA MET A 41 7.76 -0.35 -0.60
C MET A 41 7.32 -1.59 -1.37
N THR A 42 6.73 -2.54 -0.66
CA THR A 42 6.09 -3.72 -1.24
C THR A 42 4.64 -3.79 -0.80
N LEU A 43 3.76 -4.11 -1.73
CA LEU A 43 2.31 -4.23 -1.54
C LEU A 43 1.89 -5.69 -1.68
N ALA A 44 0.88 -6.09 -0.93
CA ALA A 44 0.21 -7.38 -1.12
C ALA A 44 -1.31 -7.19 -1.05
N GLY A 45 -2.05 -8.10 -1.67
CA GLY A 45 -3.52 -8.04 -1.69
C GLY A 45 -4.06 -6.76 -2.34
N VAL A 46 -3.38 -6.22 -3.36
CA VAL A 46 -3.86 -5.04 -4.08
C VAL A 46 -5.14 -5.41 -4.85
N PRO A 47 -6.28 -4.72 -4.61
CA PRO A 47 -7.54 -5.09 -5.23
C PRO A 47 -7.49 -5.04 -6.76
N ALA A 48 -8.18 -5.98 -7.40
CA ALA A 48 -8.37 -5.96 -8.85
C ALA A 48 -9.04 -4.66 -9.31
N GLY A 49 -8.64 -4.15 -10.47
CA GLY A 49 -9.09 -2.85 -10.99
C GLY A 49 -8.29 -1.65 -10.49
N THR A 50 -7.27 -1.85 -9.64
CA THR A 50 -6.34 -0.78 -9.26
C THR A 50 -5.52 -0.35 -10.46
N VAL A 51 -5.50 0.96 -10.74
CA VAL A 51 -4.67 1.56 -11.81
C VAL A 51 -3.69 2.59 -11.28
N LYS A 52 -3.96 3.15 -10.10
CA LYS A 52 -3.09 4.14 -9.43
C LYS A 52 -3.02 3.86 -7.94
N LEU A 53 -1.94 4.33 -7.33
CA LEU A 53 -1.77 4.37 -5.89
C LEU A 53 -1.66 5.82 -5.44
N ASP A 54 -2.40 6.25 -4.42
CA ASP A 54 -2.20 7.53 -3.72
C ASP A 54 -1.47 7.26 -2.41
N ILE A 55 -0.25 7.76 -2.30
CA ILE A 55 0.68 7.47 -1.21
C ILE A 55 0.90 8.74 -0.42
N ARG A 56 0.83 8.64 0.91
CA ARG A 56 1.12 9.74 1.84
C ARG A 56 1.96 9.24 3.01
N MET A 57 2.77 10.14 3.54
CA MET A 57 3.52 9.92 4.78
C MET A 57 3.16 11.03 5.75
N SER A 58 2.86 10.65 7.00
CA SER A 58 2.68 11.56 8.12
C SER A 58 3.72 11.23 9.18
N ASP A 59 4.35 12.27 9.72
CA ASP A 59 5.12 12.16 10.96
C ASP A 59 4.13 12.14 12.13
N LEU A 60 4.14 11.10 12.96
CA LEU A 60 3.25 11.00 14.10
C LEU A 60 3.71 11.88 15.27
N ASP A 61 4.97 12.30 15.27
CA ASP A 61 5.59 13.14 16.29
C ASP A 61 5.68 14.62 15.83
N ALA A 62 5.52 14.89 14.53
CA ALA A 62 5.47 16.24 13.95
C ALA A 62 4.43 16.36 12.81
N PRO A 63 3.12 16.24 13.10
CA PRO A 63 2.06 16.03 12.10
C PRO A 63 1.89 17.17 11.08
N ASP A 64 2.33 18.38 11.40
CA ASP A 64 2.23 19.54 10.51
C ASP A 64 3.32 19.56 9.44
N PHE A 65 4.35 18.71 9.55
CA PHE A 65 5.41 18.64 8.58
C PHE A 65 4.98 17.84 7.34
N SER A 66 5.01 18.48 6.16
CA SER A 66 4.70 17.82 4.89
C SER A 66 5.88 16.98 4.39
N HIS A 67 5.75 15.65 4.49
CA HIS A 67 6.71 14.67 3.94
C HIS A 67 6.48 14.36 2.46
N GLY A 68 5.49 14.98 1.82
CA GLY A 68 5.12 14.72 0.44
C GLY A 68 4.21 13.50 0.28
N GLY A 69 4.35 12.82 -0.85
CA GLY A 69 3.43 11.81 -1.34
C GLY A 69 3.02 12.09 -2.78
N GLY A 70 2.03 11.35 -3.26
CA GLY A 70 1.48 11.58 -4.59
C GLY A 70 0.78 10.37 -5.17
N LYS A 71 0.21 10.58 -6.36
CA LYS A 71 -0.39 9.51 -7.16
C LYS A 71 0.63 8.96 -8.15
N VAL A 72 0.82 7.64 -8.13
CA VAL A 72 1.67 6.92 -9.09
C VAL A 72 0.86 5.87 -9.82
N ALA A 73 1.29 5.51 -11.04
CA ALA A 73 0.69 4.38 -11.75
C ALA A 73 0.93 3.08 -10.98
N TYR A 74 -0.06 2.21 -10.93
CA TYR A 74 0.12 0.86 -10.38
C TYR A 74 0.68 -0.04 -11.48
N SER A 75 1.95 -0.41 -11.36
CA SER A 75 2.66 -1.29 -12.30
C SER A 75 3.10 -2.61 -11.66
N GLY A 76 2.55 -2.95 -10.49
CA GLY A 76 2.87 -4.16 -9.75
C GLY A 76 3.06 -3.91 -8.25
N ALA A 77 3.39 -4.98 -7.54
CA ALA A 77 3.48 -5.02 -6.09
C ALA A 77 4.66 -4.22 -5.50
N SER A 78 5.61 -3.76 -6.31
CA SER A 78 6.84 -3.11 -5.81
C SER A 78 6.91 -1.65 -6.24
N LEU A 79 7.17 -0.77 -5.28
CA LEU A 79 7.52 0.63 -5.51
C LEU A 79 9.02 0.81 -5.29
N PRO A 80 9.78 1.23 -6.31
CA PRO A 80 11.21 1.41 -6.18
C PRO A 80 11.56 2.64 -5.32
N TYR A 81 12.83 2.74 -4.97
CA TYR A 81 13.37 3.94 -4.33
C TYR A 81 13.16 5.17 -5.21
N GLY A 82 12.55 6.22 -4.66
CA GLY A 82 12.20 7.44 -5.42
C GLY A 82 10.96 7.33 -6.30
N ALA A 83 10.06 6.38 -6.04
CA ALA A 83 8.82 6.20 -6.81
C ALA A 83 7.86 7.40 -6.76
N PHE A 84 7.88 8.23 -5.70
CA PHE A 84 6.97 9.37 -5.55
C PHE A 84 7.66 10.57 -4.89
N SER A 85 7.02 11.75 -4.98
CA SER A 85 7.53 12.99 -4.37
C SER A 85 7.65 12.82 -2.85
N TYR A 86 8.80 13.15 -2.31
CA TYR A 86 9.13 12.80 -0.94
C TYR A 86 10.07 13.84 -0.33
N ARG A 87 9.90 14.06 0.97
CA ARG A 87 10.84 14.82 1.78
C ARG A 87 11.16 14.00 3.02
N GLY A 88 12.33 13.39 3.05
CA GLY A 88 12.70 12.42 4.07
C GLY A 88 12.85 12.96 5.49
N PRO A 89 12.80 12.08 6.51
CA PRO A 89 13.00 12.41 7.92
C PRO A 89 14.27 13.22 8.18
N CYS A 90 14.15 14.31 8.94
CA CYS A 90 15.28 15.02 9.57
C CYS A 90 14.97 15.39 11.03
N PRO A 91 14.50 14.45 11.87
CA PRO A 91 14.12 14.82 13.22
C PRO A 91 15.36 14.91 14.14
N PRO A 92 15.33 15.75 15.20
CA PRO A 92 16.41 15.84 16.18
C PRO A 92 16.51 14.60 17.08
N SER A 93 15.45 13.79 17.14
CA SER A 93 15.40 12.49 17.81
C SER A 93 14.59 11.49 16.95
N PRO A 94 14.67 10.17 17.16
CA PRO A 94 13.96 9.21 16.31
C PRO A 94 12.43 9.33 16.39
N HIS A 95 11.79 9.70 15.28
CA HIS A 95 10.32 9.78 15.11
C HIS A 95 9.72 8.52 14.49
N THR A 96 8.38 8.39 14.58
CA THR A 96 7.57 7.34 13.97
C THR A 96 6.72 7.90 12.83
N TYR A 97 6.79 7.23 11.68
CA TYR A 97 6.11 7.65 10.47
C TYR A 97 5.00 6.67 10.09
N LEU A 98 3.87 7.21 9.66
CA LEU A 98 2.74 6.47 9.09
C LEU A 98 2.71 6.66 7.58
N PHE A 99 2.93 5.58 6.84
CA PHE A 99 2.67 5.51 5.42
C PHE A 99 1.23 5.03 5.21
N THR A 100 0.47 5.75 4.39
CA THR A 100 -0.86 5.35 3.92
C THR A 100 -0.82 5.22 2.41
N VAL A 101 -1.24 4.06 1.90
CA VAL A 101 -1.35 3.78 0.46
C VAL A 101 -2.80 3.46 0.14
N LYS A 102 -3.40 4.23 -0.76
CA LYS A 102 -4.73 3.98 -1.28
C LYS A 102 -4.65 3.42 -2.70
N ALA A 103 -5.29 2.30 -2.94
CA ALA A 103 -5.50 1.77 -4.28
C ALA A 103 -6.70 2.47 -4.94
N LEU A 104 -6.48 3.04 -6.13
CA LEU A 104 -7.48 3.78 -6.89
C LEU A 104 -7.83 3.06 -8.19
N ASP A 105 -9.12 3.01 -8.52
CA ASP A 105 -9.61 2.55 -9.82
C ASP A 105 -9.49 3.62 -10.92
N ALA A 106 -9.93 3.28 -12.14
CA ALA A 106 -9.89 4.17 -13.29
C ALA A 106 -10.74 5.45 -13.14
N ALA A 107 -11.80 5.40 -12.31
CA ALA A 107 -12.61 6.55 -11.96
C ALA A 107 -12.00 7.40 -10.83
N GLY A 108 -10.88 6.96 -10.24
CA GLY A 108 -10.23 7.63 -9.12
C GLY A 108 -10.84 7.29 -7.76
N LYS A 109 -11.76 6.32 -7.69
CA LYS A 109 -12.36 5.87 -6.43
C LYS A 109 -11.36 5.00 -5.67
N THR A 110 -11.27 5.20 -4.35
CA THR A 110 -10.50 4.31 -3.48
C THR A 110 -11.19 2.97 -3.35
N ILE A 111 -10.50 1.90 -3.75
CA ILE A 111 -10.97 0.50 -3.68
C ILE A 111 -10.15 -0.36 -2.73
N GLY A 112 -9.07 0.18 -2.16
CA GLY A 112 -8.26 -0.44 -1.12
C GLY A 112 -7.45 0.58 -0.34
N THR A 113 -7.09 0.27 0.90
CA THR A 113 -6.20 1.11 1.70
C THR A 113 -5.31 0.22 2.57
N ALA A 114 -4.02 0.51 2.56
CA ALA A 114 -3.02 -0.10 3.41
C ALA A 114 -2.28 0.96 4.23
N LYS A 115 -1.81 0.58 5.40
CA LYS A 115 -1.02 1.44 6.28
C LYS A 115 0.19 0.69 6.83
N ALA A 116 1.32 1.39 6.96
CA ALA A 116 2.51 0.88 7.65
C ALA A 116 3.07 1.95 8.59
N ARG A 117 3.44 1.54 9.80
CA ARG A 117 4.17 2.38 10.74
C ARG A 117 5.65 1.98 10.72
N LYS A 118 6.55 2.96 10.68
CA LYS A 118 7.99 2.71 10.70
C LYS A 118 8.71 3.82 11.45
N ARG A 119 9.57 3.44 12.40
CA ARG A 119 10.47 4.36 13.10
C ARG A 119 11.72 4.61 12.27
N PHE A 120 12.13 5.86 12.09
CA PHE A 120 13.37 6.21 11.38
C PHE A 120 14.55 6.26 12.37
N PRO A 121 15.69 5.60 12.06
CA PRO A 121 16.85 5.52 12.96
C PRO A 121 17.72 6.79 13.00
#